data_AF-A0A1H3ABK7-F1
#
_entry.id   AF-A0A1H3ABK7-F1
#
_cell.length_a   1.000
_cell.length_b   1.000
_cell.length_c   1.000
_cell.angle_alpha   90.00
_cell.angle_beta   90.00
_cell.angle_gamma   90.00
#
_symmetry.space_group_name_H-M   'P 1'
#
loop_
_entity.id
_entity.type
_entity.pdbx_description
1 polymer ?
#
loop_
_entity_poly.entity_id
_entity_poly.type
_entity_poly.pdbx_seq_one_letter_code
_entity_poly.pdbx_strand_id
1 'polypeptide(L)'
;METRAKAFFKEANKKLNLAKEELFKPSENLLSYSVCKNSQFAIENYLKGFLIKNGVKLEKEETIENLMQKCIEVDKDFQKIDLTAISCKGSKIDSRYCAEIETVSACYDAADQIDTYLNKIKAI
;
A
#
# COMPACT_ATOMS: atom_id res chain seq x y z
N MET A 1 10.69 -7.02 17.17
CA MET A 1 10.52 -6.83 15.70
C MET A 1 9.16 -7.31 15.25
N GLU A 2 8.73 -8.51 15.65
CA GLU A 2 7.41 -9.07 15.32
C GLU A 2 6.22 -8.21 15.76
N THR A 3 6.29 -7.58 16.94
CA THR A 3 5.27 -6.65 17.44
C THR A 3 5.12 -5.39 16.59
N ARG A 4 6.23 -4.89 16.03
CA ARG A 4 6.24 -3.71 15.16
C ARG A 4 5.67 -4.04 13.77
N ALA A 5 6.04 -5.19 13.21
CA ALA A 5 5.44 -5.68 11.95
C ALA A 5 3.92 -5.84 12.08
N LYS A 6 3.44 -6.46 13.17
CA LYS A 6 2.00 -6.59 13.46
C LYS A 6 1.28 -5.24 13.56
N ALA A 7 1.92 -4.23 14.15
CA ALA A 7 1.34 -2.88 14.22
C ALA A 7 1.19 -2.25 12.82
N PHE A 8 2.19 -2.42 11.95
CA PHE A 8 2.12 -2.00 10.56
C PHE A 8 0.97 -2.72 9.83
N PHE A 9 0.88 -4.04 9.89
CA PHE A 9 -0.21 -4.78 9.24
C PHE A 9 -1.60 -4.38 9.75
N LYS A 10 -1.75 -4.16 11.06
CA LYS A 10 -3.02 -3.69 11.62
C LYS A 10 -3.43 -2.31 11.07
N GLU A 11 -2.49 -1.38 10.97
CA GLU A 11 -2.78 -0.06 10.40
C GLU A 11 -3.04 -0.16 8.89
N ALA A 12 -2.33 -1.04 8.17
CA ALA A 12 -2.57 -1.29 6.76
C ALA A 12 -4.00 -1.77 6.49
N ASN A 13 -4.48 -2.79 7.23
CA ASN A 13 -5.84 -3.30 7.11
C ASN A 13 -6.90 -2.21 7.37
N LYS A 14 -6.67 -1.40 8.41
CA LYS A 14 -7.56 -0.27 8.73
C LYS A 14 -7.62 0.73 7.56
N LYS A 15 -6.49 1.07 6.98
CA LYS A 15 -6.40 2.01 5.86
C LYS A 15 -7.01 1.44 4.58
N LEU A 16 -6.76 0.16 4.29
CA LEU A 16 -7.40 -0.53 3.16
C LEU A 16 -8.92 -0.51 3.28
N ASN A 17 -9.46 -0.79 4.47
CA ASN A 17 -10.91 -0.73 4.71
C ASN A 17 -11.48 0.68 4.53
N LEU A 18 -10.81 1.72 5.01
CA LEU A 18 -11.24 3.10 4.78
C LEU A 18 -11.22 3.49 3.30
N ALA A 19 -10.19 3.06 2.55
CA ALA A 19 -10.12 3.26 1.10
C ALA A 19 -11.26 2.54 0.38
N LYS A 20 -11.56 1.30 0.79
CA LYS A 20 -12.67 0.50 0.29
C LYS A 20 -14.00 1.23 0.50
N GLU A 21 -14.32 1.58 1.74
CA GLU A 21 -15.58 2.25 2.09
C GLU A 21 -15.81 3.52 1.27
N GLU A 22 -14.74 4.29 1.01
CA GLU A 22 -14.82 5.50 0.18
C GLU A 22 -14.98 5.18 -1.31
N LEU A 23 -14.23 4.22 -1.85
CA LEU A 23 -14.26 3.85 -3.27
C LEU A 23 -15.61 3.29 -3.71
N PHE A 24 -16.30 2.59 -2.81
CA PHE A 24 -17.61 1.99 -3.09
C PHE A 24 -18.79 2.97 -2.96
N LYS A 25 -18.53 4.26 -2.71
CA LYS A 25 -19.56 5.30 -2.82
C LYS A 25 -19.92 5.57 -4.28
N PRO A 26 -21.13 6.11 -4.57
CA PRO A 26 -21.45 6.65 -5.89
C PRO A 26 -20.39 7.65 -6.34
N SER A 27 -20.07 7.67 -7.64
CA SER A 27 -18.98 8.50 -8.20
C SER A 27 -19.13 10.00 -7.87
N GLU A 28 -20.35 10.52 -7.82
CA GLU A 28 -20.67 11.89 -7.41
C GLU A 28 -20.30 12.22 -5.95
N ASN A 29 -20.19 11.20 -5.09
CA ASN A 29 -19.89 11.31 -3.66
C ASN A 29 -18.50 10.76 -3.29
N LEU A 30 -17.75 10.28 -4.28
CA LEU A 30 -16.42 9.71 -4.09
C LEU A 30 -15.40 10.81 -3.82
N LEU A 31 -14.65 10.67 -2.74
CA LEU A 31 -13.53 11.54 -2.43
C LEU A 31 -12.21 10.89 -2.89
N SER A 32 -11.77 11.20 -4.11
CA SER A 32 -10.53 10.66 -4.71
C SER A 32 -9.32 10.78 -3.79
N TYR A 33 -9.21 11.92 -3.09
CA TYR A 33 -8.18 12.15 -2.10
C TYR A 33 -8.19 11.11 -0.97
N SER A 34 -9.38 10.82 -0.42
CA SER A 34 -9.54 9.88 0.70
C SER A 34 -9.20 8.45 0.25
N VAL A 35 -9.68 8.02 -0.91
CA VAL A 35 -9.32 6.70 -1.47
C VAL A 35 -7.81 6.62 -1.68
N CYS A 36 -7.23 7.56 -2.42
CA CYS A 36 -5.82 7.49 -2.79
C CYS A 36 -4.90 7.54 -1.55
N LYS A 37 -5.15 8.44 -0.60
CA LYS A 37 -4.32 8.54 0.62
C LYS A 37 -4.42 7.29 1.48
N ASN A 38 -5.63 6.79 1.71
CA ASN A 38 -5.79 5.58 2.49
C ASN A 38 -5.14 4.37 1.79
N SER A 39 -5.25 4.24 0.47
CA SER A 39 -4.53 3.22 -0.29
C SER A 39 -3.01 3.36 -0.19
N GLN A 40 -2.46 4.58 -0.32
CA GLN A 40 -1.02 4.82 -0.15
C GLN A 40 -0.53 4.38 1.23
N PHE A 41 -1.25 4.77 2.29
CA PHE A 41 -0.92 4.34 3.64
C PHE A 41 -1.03 2.82 3.81
N ALA A 42 -2.05 2.19 3.24
CA ALA A 42 -2.20 0.73 3.28
C ALA A 42 -0.99 0.04 2.64
N ILE A 43 -0.65 0.40 1.39
CA ILE A 43 0.52 -0.11 0.67
C ILE A 43 1.78 0.05 1.51
N GLU A 44 2.05 1.26 2.00
CA GLU A 44 3.27 1.53 2.76
C GLU A 44 3.37 0.70 4.03
N ASN A 45 2.28 0.61 4.79
CA ASN A 45 2.25 -0.14 6.02
C ASN A 45 2.41 -1.64 5.75
N TYR A 46 1.79 -2.20 4.71
CA TYR A 46 2.00 -3.59 4.32
C TYR A 46 3.47 -3.89 3.98
N LEU A 47 4.07 -3.08 3.11
CA LEU A 47 5.47 -3.27 2.70
C LEU A 47 6.43 -3.12 3.88
N LYS A 48 6.25 -2.07 4.71
CA LYS A 48 7.04 -1.87 5.94
C LYS A 48 6.89 -3.04 6.91
N GLY A 49 5.68 -3.53 7.11
CA GLY A 49 5.39 -4.68 7.96
C GLY A 49 6.12 -5.93 7.49
N PHE A 50 6.06 -6.21 6.18
CA PHE A 50 6.75 -7.35 5.57
C PHE A 50 8.28 -7.23 5.68
N LEU A 51 8.85 -6.08 5.38
CA LEU A 51 10.29 -5.83 5.48
C LEU A 51 10.80 -6.00 6.92
N ILE A 52 10.10 -5.43 7.91
CA ILE A 52 10.46 -5.59 9.32
C ILE A 52 10.33 -7.05 9.77
N LYS A 53 9.29 -7.77 9.33
CA LYS A 53 9.13 -9.19 9.64
C LYS A 53 10.31 -10.01 9.13
N ASN A 54 10.91 -9.61 8.00
CA ASN A 54 12.08 -10.24 7.40
C ASN A 54 13.43 -9.61 7.83
N GLY A 55 13.44 -8.77 8.87
CA GLY A 55 14.68 -8.20 9.41
C GLY A 55 15.32 -7.09 8.57
N VAL A 56 14.64 -6.59 7.54
CA VAL A 56 15.11 -5.49 6.71
C VAL A 56 14.94 -4.16 7.44
N LYS A 57 15.98 -3.32 7.41
CA LYS A 57 15.94 -1.98 8.00
C LYS A 57 15.21 -1.02 7.07
N LEU A 58 14.32 -0.23 7.66
CA LEU A 58 13.65 0.87 6.97
C LEU A 58 14.52 2.14 7.05
N GLU A 59 14.47 2.94 6.00
CA GLU A 59 15.10 4.25 5.95
C GLU A 59 14.13 5.34 6.41
N LYS A 60 14.66 6.54 6.63
CA LYS A 60 13.87 7.69 7.12
C LYS A 60 12.91 8.21 6.05
N GLU A 61 13.27 8.07 4.78
CA GLU A 61 12.52 8.59 3.64
C GLU A 61 12.21 7.45 2.67
N GLU A 62 11.12 6.74 2.95
CA GLU A 62 10.66 5.66 2.09
C GLU A 62 9.56 6.15 1.16
N THR A 63 9.64 5.74 -0.10
CA THR A 63 8.55 5.85 -1.09
C THR A 63 7.93 4.47 -1.28
N ILE A 64 6.72 4.41 -1.85
CA ILE A 64 6.11 3.12 -2.22
C ILE A 64 7.02 2.36 -3.19
N GLU A 65 7.63 3.08 -4.13
CA GLU A 65 8.56 2.49 -5.11
C GLU A 65 9.78 1.86 -4.43
N ASN A 66 10.46 2.57 -3.53
CA ASN A 66 11.64 2.04 -2.84
C ASN A 66 11.31 0.87 -1.92
N LEU A 67 10.19 0.94 -1.20
CA LEU A 67 9.72 -0.17 -0.37
C LEU A 67 9.40 -1.41 -1.20
N MET A 68 8.74 -1.22 -2.36
CA MET A 68 8.41 -2.33 -3.25
C MET A 68 9.68 -3.00 -3.79
N GLN A 69 10.70 -2.22 -4.17
CA GLN A 69 11.99 -2.80 -4.60
C GLN A 69 12.63 -3.64 -3.49
N LYS A 70 12.65 -3.15 -2.25
CA LYS A 70 13.14 -3.92 -1.10
C LYS A 70 12.31 -5.19 -0.88
N CYS A 71 11.00 -5.16 -1.09
CA CYS A 71 10.15 -6.35 -0.98
C CYS A 71 10.47 -7.37 -2.08
N ILE A 72 10.72 -6.92 -3.32
CA ILE A 72 11.13 -7.78 -4.44
C ILE A 72 12.48 -8.46 -4.17
N GLU A 73 13.43 -7.77 -3.52
CA GLU A 73 14.72 -8.35 -3.13
C GLU A 73 14.56 -9.50 -2.10
N VAL A 74 13.56 -9.39 -1.21
CA VAL A 74 13.25 -10.43 -0.21
C VAL A 74 12.41 -11.55 -0.83
N ASP A 75 11.42 -11.20 -1.65
CA ASP A 75 10.49 -12.12 -2.28
C ASP A 75 10.10 -11.62 -3.68
N LYS A 76 10.64 -12.29 -4.70
CA LYS A 76 10.50 -11.90 -6.11
C LYS A 76 9.06 -11.89 -6.60
N ASP A 77 8.14 -12.58 -5.92
CA ASP A 77 6.74 -12.63 -6.35
C ASP A 77 6.02 -11.28 -6.16
N PHE A 78 6.57 -10.34 -5.37
CA PHE A 78 6.09 -8.95 -5.32
C PHE A 78 6.13 -8.25 -6.68
N GLN A 79 7.00 -8.66 -7.61
CA GLN A 79 7.08 -8.08 -8.95
C GLN A 79 5.81 -8.32 -9.79
N LYS A 80 4.94 -9.24 -9.36
CA LYS A 80 3.65 -9.54 -10.01
C LYS A 80 2.57 -8.51 -9.69
N ILE A 81 2.80 -7.65 -8.70
CA ILE A 81 1.88 -6.60 -8.28
C ILE A 81 2.10 -5.37 -9.15
N ASP A 82 1.06 -4.93 -9.85
CA ASP A 82 1.17 -3.83 -10.80
C ASP A 82 1.01 -2.47 -10.09
N LEU A 83 2.08 -1.66 -10.14
CA LEU A 83 2.09 -0.27 -9.65
C LEU A 83 2.20 0.77 -10.79
N THR A 84 2.09 0.34 -12.05
CA THR A 84 2.36 1.21 -13.21
C THR A 84 1.41 2.39 -13.27
N ALA A 85 0.12 2.14 -13.07
CA ALA A 85 -0.95 3.14 -13.07
C ALA A 85 -0.95 4.08 -11.85
N ILE A 86 -0.11 3.83 -10.84
CA ILE A 86 0.03 4.69 -9.65
C ILE A 86 1.06 5.78 -9.93
N SER A 87 0.61 7.01 -10.18
CA SER A 87 1.49 8.15 -10.44
C SER A 87 2.13 8.71 -9.15
N CYS A 88 1.52 8.49 -7.99
CA CYS A 88 2.01 8.99 -6.71
C CYS A 88 3.12 8.12 -6.06
N LYS A 89 3.48 6.97 -6.64
CA LYS A 89 4.35 5.95 -5.99
C LYS A 89 5.78 6.43 -5.66
N GLY A 90 6.33 7.34 -6.48
CA GLY A 90 7.68 7.87 -6.33
C GLY A 90 7.75 9.11 -5.41
N SER A 91 6.62 9.56 -4.88
CA SER A 91 6.55 10.71 -3.98
C SER A 91 6.42 10.26 -2.53
N LYS A 92 6.85 11.12 -1.60
CA LYS A 92 6.50 10.96 -0.18
C LYS A 92 4.97 10.90 -0.07
N ILE A 93 4.46 9.99 0.75
CA ILE A 93 3.02 9.70 0.81
C ILE A 93 2.19 10.95 1.10
N ASP A 94 2.66 11.89 1.92
CA ASP A 94 1.90 13.10 2.20
C ASP A 94 2.03 14.21 1.14
N SER A 95 2.93 14.09 0.18
CA SER A 95 3.19 15.18 -0.77
C SER A 95 2.33 15.16 -2.04
N ARG A 96 1.84 13.98 -2.48
CA ARG A 96 1.04 13.86 -3.72
C ARG A 96 -0.11 12.84 -3.58
N TYR A 97 -1.09 12.95 -4.45
CA TYR A 97 -2.17 11.97 -4.58
C TYR A 97 -2.69 11.93 -6.03
N CYS A 98 -3.32 10.82 -6.39
CA CYS A 98 -3.99 10.62 -7.67
C CYS A 98 -5.43 11.17 -7.58
N ALA A 99 -5.89 11.89 -8.59
CA ALA A 99 -7.22 12.51 -8.60
C ALA A 99 -8.21 11.82 -9.55
N GLU A 100 -7.72 11.30 -10.67
CA GLU A 100 -8.54 10.62 -11.69
C GLU A 100 -8.99 9.25 -11.20
N ILE A 101 -10.26 8.91 -11.46
CA ILE A 101 -10.90 7.68 -10.97
C ILE A 101 -10.06 6.44 -11.31
N GLU A 102 -9.56 6.31 -12.54
CA GLU A 102 -8.73 5.16 -12.95
C GLU A 102 -7.47 5.03 -12.09
N THR A 103 -6.76 6.14 -11.87
CA THR A 103 -5.53 6.15 -11.06
C THR A 103 -5.81 5.96 -9.57
N VAL A 104 -6.98 6.37 -9.10
CA VAL A 104 -7.45 6.20 -7.72
C VAL A 104 -7.82 4.74 -7.47
N SER A 105 -8.57 4.11 -8.37
CA SER A 105 -8.87 2.68 -8.35
C SER A 105 -7.59 1.86 -8.40
N ALA A 106 -6.64 2.21 -9.27
CA ALA A 106 -5.34 1.53 -9.32
C ALA A 106 -4.55 1.61 -7.99
N CYS A 107 -4.66 2.71 -7.25
CA CYS A 107 -4.06 2.79 -5.91
C CYS A 107 -4.70 1.78 -4.95
N TYR A 108 -6.03 1.66 -4.97
CA TYR A 108 -6.75 0.67 -4.16
C TYR A 108 -6.42 -0.76 -4.60
N ASP A 109 -6.45 -1.06 -5.89
CA ASP A 109 -6.20 -2.40 -6.43
C ASP A 109 -4.82 -2.91 -6.05
N ALA A 110 -3.79 -2.05 -6.11
CA ALA A 110 -2.46 -2.43 -5.65
C ALA A 110 -2.41 -2.72 -4.14
N ALA A 111 -3.11 -1.94 -3.33
CA ALA A 111 -3.21 -2.19 -1.88
C ALA A 111 -3.89 -3.54 -1.58
N ASP A 112 -4.97 -3.84 -2.29
CA ASP A 112 -5.75 -5.08 -2.20
C ASP A 112 -4.96 -6.31 -2.70
N GLN A 113 -4.19 -6.15 -3.78
CA GLN A 113 -3.28 -7.19 -4.28
C GLN A 113 -2.16 -7.51 -3.29
N ILE A 114 -1.57 -6.50 -2.63
CA ILE A 114 -0.56 -6.70 -1.59
C ILE A 114 -1.17 -7.43 -0.39
N ASP A 115 -2.35 -7.02 0.08
CA ASP A 115 -3.06 -7.71 1.17
C ASP A 115 -3.32 -9.18 0.82
N THR A 116 -3.89 -9.43 -0.36
CA THR A 116 -4.18 -10.78 -0.86
C THR A 116 -2.91 -11.63 -0.92
N TYR A 117 -1.82 -11.05 -1.42
CA TYR A 117 -0.53 -11.73 -1.50
C TYR A 117 0.03 -12.07 -0.11
N LEU A 118 0.02 -11.11 0.82
CA LEU A 118 0.51 -11.29 2.18
C LEU A 118 -0.30 -12.35 2.94
N ASN A 119 -1.62 -12.37 2.77
CA ASN A 119 -2.48 -13.43 3.32
C ASN A 119 -2.12 -14.81 2.73
N LYS A 120 -1.92 -14.89 1.41
CA LYS A 120 -1.55 -16.13 0.71
C LYS A 120 -0.25 -16.73 1.25
N ILE A 121 0.76 -15.91 1.53
CA ILE A 121 2.04 -16.36 2.09
C ILE A 121 2.07 -16.45 3.63
N LYS A 122 0.92 -16.22 4.30
CA LYS A 122 0.79 -16.21 5.77
C LYS A 122 1.73 -15.20 6.44
N ALA A 123 1.97 -14.07 5.79
CA ALA A 123 2.73 -12.98 6.34
C ALA A 123 1.94 -12.17 7.37
N ILE A 124 0.62 -12.11 7.20
CA ILE A 124 -0.36 -11.43 8.06
C ILE A 124 -1.44 -12.38 8.55
#